data_AF-A0A384K727-F1
#
_entry.id   AF-A0A384K727-F1
#
_cell.length_a   1.000
_cell.length_b   1.000
_cell.length_c   1.000
_cell.angle_alpha   90.00
_cell.angle_beta   90.00
_cell.angle_gamma   90.00
#
_symmetry.space_group_name_H-M   'P 1'
#
loop_
_entity.id
_entity.type
_entity.pdbx_description
1 polymer ?
#
loop_
_entity_poly.entity_id
_entity_poly.type
_entity_poly.pdbx_seq_one_letter_code
_entity_poly.pdbx_strand_id
1 'polypeptide(L)'
;MSTNNQAHPQVHVFNTLPLNQFERTRDAGNAAISRPQEIAHFSYDDNHEFHLDDSSIRWYYPPDIGTDLNRGFETFRKHDDSKDEHLESLLRALMEKEKTTNLKTEADIITWRGMMTKIIASLFDSRDGFQMNATCFEGTMYA
;
A
#
# COMPACT_ATOMS: atom_id res chain seq x y z
N MET A 1 24.34 4.62 -38.16
CA MET A 1 24.31 3.53 -37.16
C MET A 1 24.53 4.18 -35.81
N SER A 2 23.44 4.57 -35.15
CA SER A 2 23.51 5.27 -33.86
C SER A 2 23.47 4.21 -32.76
N THR A 3 24.55 4.14 -31.99
CA THR A 3 24.74 3.20 -30.89
C THR A 3 23.70 3.48 -29.81
N ASN A 4 22.86 2.48 -29.56
CA ASN A 4 21.84 2.47 -28.53
C ASN A 4 22.55 2.56 -27.17
N ASN A 5 22.52 3.72 -26.55
CA ASN A 5 23.11 3.93 -25.23
C ASN A 5 22.15 3.28 -24.21
N GLN A 6 22.35 1.99 -23.93
CA GLN A 6 21.62 1.32 -22.86
C GLN A 6 22.07 1.93 -21.53
N ALA A 7 21.30 2.91 -21.06
CA ALA A 7 21.48 3.45 -19.72
C ALA A 7 21.23 2.33 -18.72
N HIS A 8 22.29 1.81 -18.12
CA HIS A 8 22.17 0.90 -16.99
C HIS A 8 21.45 1.64 -15.85
N PRO A 9 20.37 1.08 -15.27
CA PRO A 9 19.70 1.72 -14.15
C PRO A 9 20.70 1.90 -13.01
N GLN A 10 20.86 3.13 -12.53
CA GLN A 10 21.76 3.45 -11.43
C GLN A 10 21.20 2.85 -10.14
N VAL A 11 21.69 1.66 -9.77
CA VAL A 11 21.28 0.99 -8.53
C VAL A 11 21.84 1.76 -7.34
N HIS A 12 20.95 2.36 -6.56
CA HIS A 12 21.29 2.96 -5.28
C HIS A 12 21.08 1.92 -4.19
N VAL A 13 22.13 1.66 -3.41
CA VAL A 13 22.09 0.74 -2.28
C VAL A 13 22.04 1.55 -1.00
N PHE A 14 20.98 1.35 -0.21
CA PHE A 14 20.83 1.95 1.10
C PHE A 14 21.06 0.88 2.17
N ASN A 15 22.08 1.04 3.00
CA ASN A 15 22.39 0.07 4.05
C ASN A 15 21.58 0.38 5.31
N THR A 16 20.72 -0.55 5.72
CA THR A 16 19.90 -0.44 6.92
C THR A 16 20.64 -0.86 8.20
N LEU A 17 21.87 -1.35 8.10
CA LEU A 17 22.68 -1.73 9.25
C LEU A 17 23.89 -0.79 9.43
N PRO A 18 24.28 -0.48 10.67
CA PRO A 18 23.67 -0.93 11.95
C PRO A 18 22.37 -0.19 12.30
N LEU A 19 21.43 -0.85 13.01
CA LEU A 19 20.11 -0.28 13.34
C LEU A 19 20.17 0.98 14.21
N ASN A 20 21.25 1.16 14.97
CA ASN A 20 21.47 2.35 15.78
C ASN A 20 21.59 3.63 14.95
N GLN A 21 21.80 3.55 13.63
CA GLN A 21 21.72 4.72 12.74
C GLN A 21 20.31 5.32 12.67
N PHE A 22 19.28 4.53 13.01
CA PHE A 22 17.88 4.96 13.10
C PHE A 22 17.42 5.18 14.55
N GLU A 23 18.30 5.00 15.53
CA GLU A 23 17.98 5.34 16.91
C GLU A 23 17.81 6.85 17.05
N ARG A 24 16.81 7.26 17.83
CA ARG A 24 16.61 8.68 18.16
C ARG A 24 17.87 9.21 18.85
N THR A 25 18.60 10.06 18.14
CA THR A 25 19.59 10.93 18.78
C THR A 25 18.86 12.05 19.51
N ARG A 26 19.46 12.60 20.57
CA ARG A 26 18.87 13.70 21.35
C ARG A 26 18.62 14.96 20.51
N ASP A 27 19.36 15.10 19.41
CA ASP A 27 19.30 16.23 18.48
C ASP A 27 18.41 15.95 17.25
N ALA A 28 17.94 14.71 17.07
CA ALA A 28 16.98 14.39 16.03
C ALA A 28 15.62 15.01 16.39
N GLY A 29 15.10 15.84 15.47
CA GLY A 29 13.75 16.39 15.60
C GLY A 29 12.73 15.28 15.86
N ASN A 30 11.70 15.57 16.66
CA ASN A 30 10.63 14.61 16.89
C ASN A 30 10.02 14.20 15.54
N ALA A 31 9.94 12.89 15.29
CA ALA A 31 9.08 12.38 14.23
C ALA A 31 7.63 12.70 14.61
N ALA A 32 7.12 13.79 14.07
CA ALA A 32 5.74 14.19 14.28
C ALA A 32 4.84 13.21 13.53
N ILE A 33 4.18 12.33 14.26
CA ILE A 33 3.18 11.42 13.70
C ILE A 33 1.86 12.20 13.61
N SER A 34 1.38 12.39 12.39
CA SER A 34 0.06 12.98 12.15
C SER A 34 -1.05 11.97 12.45
N ARG A 35 -2.24 12.47 12.82
CA ARG A 35 -3.42 11.62 13.01
C ARG A 35 -3.90 11.15 11.63
N PRO A 36 -4.03 9.83 11.37
CA PRO A 36 -4.60 9.34 10.12
C PRO A 36 -6.03 9.85 9.93
N GLN A 37 -6.36 10.23 8.69
CA GLN A 37 -7.68 10.66 8.28
C GLN A 37 -8.12 9.87 7.04
N GLU A 38 -9.40 9.56 6.96
CA GLU A 38 -9.98 8.97 5.76
C GLU A 38 -10.05 10.04 4.66
N ILE A 39 -9.57 9.69 3.46
CA ILE A 39 -9.55 10.58 2.30
C ILE A 39 -10.58 10.13 1.26
N ALA A 40 -10.64 8.83 0.99
CA ALA A 40 -11.56 8.19 0.05
C ALA A 40 -11.76 6.72 0.44
N HIS A 41 -12.84 6.12 -0.07
CA HIS A 41 -13.13 4.70 0.06
C HIS A 41 -13.69 4.14 -1.25
N PHE A 42 -13.64 2.82 -1.36
CA PHE A 42 -14.25 2.04 -2.44
C PHE A 42 -14.47 0.61 -1.92
N SER A 43 -15.28 -0.15 -2.64
CA SER A 43 -15.65 -1.52 -2.30
C SER A 43 -15.35 -2.47 -3.46
N TYR A 44 -15.05 -3.73 -3.14
CA TYR A 44 -15.13 -4.84 -4.09
C TYR A 44 -16.29 -5.75 -3.70
N ASP A 45 -17.12 -6.13 -4.66
CA ASP A 45 -18.20 -7.09 -4.42
C ASP A 45 -17.71 -8.55 -4.42
N ASP A 46 -18.65 -9.49 -4.30
CA ASP A 46 -18.36 -10.94 -4.27
C ASP A 46 -17.74 -11.47 -5.59
N ASN A 47 -17.85 -10.71 -6.69
CA ASN A 47 -17.22 -11.02 -7.98
C ASN A 47 -15.91 -10.24 -8.17
N HIS A 48 -15.44 -9.53 -7.14
CA HIS A 48 -14.27 -8.66 -7.18
C HIS A 48 -14.43 -7.48 -8.16
N GLU A 49 -15.66 -7.01 -8.37
CA GLU A 49 -15.92 -5.81 -9.17
C GLU A 49 -15.83 -4.56 -8.29
N PHE A 50 -15.20 -3.52 -8.84
CA PHE A 50 -14.95 -2.26 -8.14
C PHE A 50 -16.20 -1.37 -8.11
N HIS A 51 -16.53 -0.86 -6.92
CA HIS A 51 -17.63 0.07 -6.65
C HIS A 51 -17.13 1.30 -5.88
N LEU A 52 -17.58 2.50 -6.27
CA LEU A 52 -17.27 3.76 -5.57
C LEU A 52 -18.25 4.00 -4.42
N ASP A 53 -18.31 3.07 -3.49
CA ASP A 53 -19.18 3.12 -2.32
C ASP A 53 -18.59 2.34 -1.13
N ASP A 54 -19.36 2.29 -0.04
CA ASP A 54 -19.05 1.60 1.21
C ASP A 54 -19.84 0.28 1.37
N SER A 55 -20.36 -0.28 0.27
CA SER A 55 -21.23 -1.46 0.27
C SER A 55 -20.60 -2.71 0.87
N SER A 56 -19.27 -2.83 0.82
CA SER A 56 -18.53 -3.98 1.35
C SER A 56 -18.08 -3.83 2.81
N ILE A 57 -18.47 -2.76 3.51
CA ILE A 57 -18.21 -2.62 4.95
C ILE A 57 -19.00 -3.68 5.73
N ARG A 58 -18.28 -4.48 6.53
CA ARG A 58 -18.86 -5.46 7.43
C ARG A 58 -18.74 -5.01 8.88
N TRP A 59 -19.78 -5.27 9.65
CA TRP A 59 -19.81 -4.96 11.07
C TRP A 59 -19.40 -6.18 11.89
N TYR A 60 -18.59 -5.93 12.91
CA TYR A 60 -18.23 -6.98 13.85
C TYR A 60 -19.48 -7.47 14.59
N TYR A 61 -19.68 -8.78 14.60
CA TYR A 61 -20.65 -9.46 15.44
C TYR A 61 -19.93 -10.59 16.18
N PRO A 62 -20.04 -10.67 17.52
CA PRO A 62 -19.26 -11.63 18.29
C PRO A 62 -19.55 -13.07 17.85
N PRO A 63 -18.51 -13.87 17.52
CA PRO A 63 -18.70 -15.24 17.09
C PRO A 63 -18.90 -16.18 18.28
N ASP A 64 -19.49 -17.34 18.03
CA ASP A 64 -19.53 -18.44 18.99
C ASP A 64 -18.13 -19.04 19.16
N ILE A 65 -17.57 -18.89 20.36
CA ILE A 65 -16.25 -19.42 20.72
C ILE A 65 -16.31 -20.95 20.69
N GLY A 66 -15.34 -21.57 20.02
CA GLY A 66 -15.30 -23.02 19.82
C GLY A 66 -15.79 -23.49 18.45
N THR A 67 -16.17 -22.56 17.56
CA THR A 67 -16.47 -22.86 16.15
C THR A 67 -15.23 -23.38 15.41
N ASP A 68 -15.40 -24.46 14.65
CA ASP A 68 -14.35 -24.99 13.76
C ASP A 68 -14.15 -24.10 12.52
N LEU A 69 -13.00 -23.43 12.46
CA LEU A 69 -12.63 -22.54 11.36
C LEU A 69 -12.24 -23.28 10.07
N ASN A 70 -12.08 -24.61 10.09
CA ASN A 70 -11.82 -25.40 8.89
C ASN A 70 -13.10 -25.68 8.08
N ARG A 71 -14.28 -25.47 8.68
CA ARG A 71 -15.56 -25.73 8.01
C ARG A 71 -15.72 -24.84 6.78
N GLY A 72 -15.92 -25.47 5.62
CA GLY A 72 -16.11 -24.78 4.34
C GLY A 72 -14.83 -24.61 3.51
N PHE A 73 -13.70 -25.16 3.97
CA PHE A 73 -12.43 -25.13 3.24
C PHE A 73 -12.54 -25.68 1.80
N GLU A 74 -13.18 -26.84 1.62
CA GLU A 74 -13.36 -27.46 0.29
C GLU A 74 -14.22 -26.62 -0.68
N THR A 75 -15.07 -25.75 -0.14
CA THR A 75 -15.95 -24.85 -0.91
C THR A 75 -15.42 -23.42 -0.98
N PHE A 76 -14.25 -23.16 -0.40
CA PHE A 76 -13.66 -21.83 -0.33
C PHE A 76 -13.33 -21.33 -1.74
N ARG A 77 -13.91 -20.19 -2.11
CA ARG A 77 -13.56 -19.48 -3.34
C ARG A 77 -12.35 -18.61 -3.06
N LYS A 78 -11.16 -19.13 -3.39
CA LYS A 78 -9.92 -18.38 -3.25
C LYS A 78 -9.86 -17.27 -4.31
N HIS A 79 -9.51 -16.07 -3.87
CA HIS A 79 -9.21 -14.96 -4.77
C HIS A 79 -8.00 -15.29 -5.66
N ASP A 80 -8.04 -14.85 -6.91
CA ASP A 80 -6.96 -15.06 -7.87
C ASP A 80 -5.87 -14.00 -7.68
N ASP A 81 -4.90 -14.31 -6.83
CA ASP A 81 -3.76 -13.43 -6.51
C ASP A 81 -2.66 -13.44 -7.60
N SER A 82 -2.91 -14.05 -8.77
CA SER A 82 -1.93 -14.09 -9.86
C SER A 82 -1.82 -12.77 -10.64
N LYS A 83 -2.81 -11.87 -10.47
CA LYS A 83 -2.82 -10.55 -11.08
C LYS A 83 -2.20 -9.55 -10.11
N ASP A 84 -1.28 -8.74 -10.61
CA ASP A 84 -0.73 -7.64 -9.82
C ASP A 84 -1.86 -6.66 -9.47
N GLU A 85 -2.08 -6.46 -8.17
CA GLU A 85 -2.97 -5.41 -7.67
C GLU A 85 -2.33 -4.05 -7.94
N HIS A 86 -2.62 -3.51 -9.12
CA HIS A 86 -2.20 -2.16 -9.49
C HIS A 86 -2.85 -1.11 -8.57
N LEU A 87 -2.27 0.09 -8.53
CA LEU A 87 -2.86 1.23 -7.85
C LEU A 87 -4.17 1.72 -8.48
N GLU A 88 -4.69 1.03 -9.50
CA GLU A 88 -5.85 1.45 -10.29
C GLU A 88 -7.05 1.82 -9.41
N SER A 89 -7.46 0.93 -8.49
CA SER A 89 -8.61 1.19 -7.63
C SER A 89 -8.39 2.33 -6.65
N LEU A 90 -7.18 2.46 -6.10
CA LEU A 90 -6.79 3.60 -5.26
C LEU A 90 -6.85 4.92 -6.05
N LEU A 91 -6.32 4.93 -7.27
CA LEU A 91 -6.33 6.10 -8.15
C LEU A 91 -7.75 6.46 -8.58
N ARG A 92 -8.59 5.49 -8.92
CA ARG A 92 -10.00 5.73 -9.28
C ARG A 92 -10.77 6.37 -8.14
N ALA A 93 -10.59 5.90 -6.90
CA ALA A 93 -11.22 6.50 -5.72
C ALA A 93 -10.72 7.93 -5.46
N LEU A 94 -9.41 8.17 -5.59
CA LEU A 94 -8.83 9.51 -5.44
C LEU A 94 -9.33 10.47 -6.54
N MET A 95 -9.37 10.02 -7.80
CA MET A 95 -9.87 10.83 -8.92
C MET A 95 -11.33 11.25 -8.71
N GLU A 96 -12.19 10.36 -8.21
CA GLU A 96 -13.58 10.72 -7.91
C GLU A 96 -13.67 11.73 -6.76
N LYS A 97 -12.87 11.55 -5.69
CA LYS A 97 -12.77 12.53 -4.61
C LYS A 97 -12.29 13.89 -5.12
N GLU A 98 -11.30 13.93 -5.99
CA GLU A 98 -10.77 15.18 -6.55
C GLU A 98 -11.78 15.87 -7.45
N LYS A 99 -12.53 15.09 -8.25
CA LYS A 99 -13.60 15.60 -9.11
C LYS A 99 -14.76 16.19 -8.32
N THR A 100 -15.18 15.53 -7.24
CA THR A 100 -16.30 15.97 -6.40
C THR A 100 -15.95 17.16 -5.51
N THR A 101 -14.74 17.19 -4.97
CA THR A 101 -14.26 18.31 -4.12
C THR A 101 -13.64 19.46 -4.91
N ASN A 102 -13.31 19.22 -6.18
CA ASN A 102 -12.51 20.11 -7.03
C ASN A 102 -11.17 20.50 -6.40
N LEU A 103 -10.60 19.62 -5.58
CA LEU A 103 -9.36 19.81 -4.83
C LEU A 103 -8.47 18.58 -4.99
N LYS A 104 -7.27 18.81 -5.54
CA LYS A 104 -6.21 17.79 -5.63
C LYS A 104 -5.88 17.26 -4.24
N THR A 105 -5.60 15.97 -4.16
CA THR A 105 -5.16 15.32 -2.94
C THR A 105 -3.71 15.68 -2.68
N GLU A 106 -3.46 16.36 -1.56
CA GLU A 106 -2.12 16.73 -1.12
C GLU A 106 -1.46 15.52 -0.46
N ALA A 107 -0.53 14.87 -1.18
CA ALA A 107 0.24 13.75 -0.68
C ALA A 107 1.61 13.67 -1.36
N ASP A 108 2.65 13.37 -0.59
CA ASP A 108 3.99 13.11 -1.12
C ASP A 108 4.11 11.69 -1.69
N ILE A 109 3.37 10.74 -1.11
CA ILE A 109 3.40 9.31 -1.46
C ILE A 109 1.97 8.75 -1.48
N ILE A 110 1.64 8.05 -2.55
CA ILE A 110 0.40 7.28 -2.72
C ILE A 110 0.79 5.82 -2.98
N THR A 111 0.44 4.93 -2.06
CA THR A 111 0.76 3.51 -2.13
C THR A 111 -0.21 2.68 -1.29
N TRP A 112 -0.22 1.36 -1.49
CA TRP A 112 -0.92 0.44 -0.60
C TRP A 112 -0.25 0.38 0.77
N ARG A 113 -1.06 0.32 1.85
CA ARG A 113 -0.57 0.12 3.22
C ARG A 113 0.39 -1.07 3.34
N GLY A 114 0.13 -2.15 2.60
CA GLY A 114 0.99 -3.33 2.59
C GLY A 114 2.43 -3.02 2.18
N MET A 115 2.64 -2.13 1.21
CA MET A 115 3.99 -1.70 0.80
C MET A 115 4.69 -0.93 1.92
N MET A 116 3.98 -0.02 2.59
CA MET A 116 4.58 0.69 3.72
C MET A 116 4.96 -0.23 4.88
N THR A 117 4.13 -1.24 5.16
CA THR A 117 4.47 -2.27 6.14
C THR A 117 5.77 -2.98 5.76
N LYS A 118 5.95 -3.39 4.49
CA LYS A 118 7.17 -4.06 4.02
C LYS A 118 8.41 -3.16 4.18
N ILE A 119 8.30 -1.88 3.81
CA ILE A 119 9.40 -0.91 3.97
C ILE A 119 9.82 -0.80 5.44
N ILE A 120 8.87 -0.58 6.35
CA ILE A 120 9.16 -0.42 7.78
C ILE A 120 9.67 -1.73 8.40
N ALA A 121 9.04 -2.86 8.04
CA ALA A 121 9.41 -4.18 8.56
C ALA A 121 10.78 -4.64 8.07
N SER A 122 11.24 -4.19 6.89
CA SER A 122 12.56 -4.57 6.34
C SER A 122 13.76 -4.19 7.21
N LEU A 123 13.56 -3.26 8.17
CA LEU A 123 14.56 -2.95 9.18
C LEU A 123 14.78 -4.10 10.18
N PHE A 124 13.74 -4.91 10.43
CA PHE A 124 13.75 -5.96 11.45
C PHE A 124 13.60 -7.36 10.87
N ASP A 125 13.09 -7.48 9.65
CA ASP A 125 12.95 -8.73 8.92
C ASP A 125 14.03 -8.84 7.85
N SER A 126 14.95 -9.78 8.07
CA SER A 126 16.05 -10.09 7.15
C SER A 126 15.79 -11.33 6.29
N ARG A 127 14.62 -11.97 6.46
CA ARG A 127 14.31 -13.24 5.79
C ARG A 127 13.52 -13.04 4.50
N ASP A 128 12.60 -12.09 4.50
CA ASP A 128 11.75 -11.81 3.34
C ASP A 128 12.09 -10.43 2.74
N GLY A 129 12.57 -10.45 1.49
CA GLY A 129 12.75 -9.24 0.69
C GLY A 129 11.44 -8.76 0.08
N PHE A 130 11.43 -7.51 -0.40
CA PHE A 130 10.34 -7.00 -1.22
C PHE A 130 10.87 -6.23 -2.42
N GLN A 131 10.06 -6.18 -3.46
CA GLN A 131 10.29 -5.35 -4.64
C GLN A 131 9.06 -4.46 -4.84
N MET A 132 9.31 -3.24 -5.30
CA MET A 132 8.29 -2.24 -5.56
C MET A 132 8.74 -1.39 -6.73
N ASN A 133 7.81 -1.02 -7.60
CA ASN A 133 8.04 -0.02 -8.63
C ASN A 133 7.53 1.33 -8.10
N ALA A 134 8.23 2.41 -8.38
CA ALA A 134 7.78 3.75 -8.00
C ALA A 134 7.89 4.70 -9.18
N THR A 135 6.90 5.57 -9.36
CA THR A 135 6.89 6.63 -10.37
C THR A 135 6.62 7.96 -9.69
N CYS A 136 7.34 9.02 -10.06
CA CYS A 136 7.05 10.37 -9.61
C CYS A 136 6.24 11.10 -10.67
N PHE A 137 5.07 11.59 -10.30
CA PHE A 137 4.19 12.36 -11.18
C PHE A 137 3.63 13.58 -10.43
N GLU A 138 3.84 14.77 -11.00
CA GLU A 138 3.43 16.05 -10.43
C GLU A 138 3.85 16.28 -8.96
N GLY A 139 5.05 15.81 -8.58
CA GLY A 139 5.59 15.95 -7.24
C GLY A 139 5.13 14.89 -6.24
N THR A 140 4.26 13.96 -6.64
CA THR A 140 3.80 12.84 -5.81
C THR A 140 4.41 11.53 -6.31
N MET A 141 4.91 10.70 -5.39
CA MET A 141 5.40 9.36 -5.68
C MET A 141 4.25 8.34 -5.60
N TYR A 142 4.11 7.51 -6.64
CA TYR A 142 3.13 6.44 -6.74
C TYR A 142 3.87 5.11 -6.76
N ALA A 143 3.56 4.22 -5.82
CA ALA A 143 4.29 2.96 -5.64
C ALA A 143 3.40 1.78 -5.25
#